data_AF-A0A957L2U1-F1
#
_entry.id   AF-A0A957L2U1-F1
#
_cell.length_a   1.000
_cell.length_b   1.000
_cell.length_c   1.000
_cell.angle_alpha   90.00
_cell.angle_beta   90.00
_cell.angle_gamma   90.00
#
_symmetry.space_group_name_H-M   'P 1'
#
loop_
_entity.id
_entity.type
_entity.pdbx_description
1 polymer ?
#
loop_
_entity_poly.entity_id
_entity_poly.type
_entity_poly.pdbx_seq_one_letter_code
_entity_poly.pdbx_strand_id
1 'polypeptide(L)'
;YRTLDRWNSAYVAAVGDDNQGHQSRWSSPAMDVVITDLRETDPANAEAVIALGIEGLKIAVTEMPGIPTFGYIGFIAWDQTYWTNWPGAENPYTQPYTHWGPFKYMTPFLEPTGR
;
A
#
# COMPACT_ATOMS: atom_id res chain seq x y z
N TYR A 1 -3.65 10.23 2.27
CA TYR A 1 -2.63 10.57 1.26
C TYR A 1 -1.83 9.38 0.70
N ARG A 2 -1.44 8.34 1.49
CA ARG A 2 -0.53 7.24 1.08
C ARG A 2 -0.69 6.69 -0.35
N THR A 3 -1.92 6.49 -0.84
CA THR A 3 -2.17 5.96 -2.19
C THR A 3 -1.64 6.87 -3.29
N LEU A 4 -1.83 8.19 -3.14
CA LEU A 4 -1.41 9.20 -4.12
C LEU A 4 0.04 9.66 -3.92
N ASP A 5 0.61 9.45 -2.73
CA ASP A 5 1.97 9.86 -2.37
C ASP A 5 3.07 9.24 -3.26
N ARG A 6 2.71 8.21 -4.04
CA ARG A 6 3.54 7.64 -5.12
C ARG A 6 3.88 8.63 -6.23
N TRP A 7 3.15 9.74 -6.33
CA TRP A 7 3.31 10.81 -7.31
C TRP A 7 3.72 12.15 -6.71
N ASN A 8 4.17 12.14 -5.45
CA ASN A 8 4.60 13.34 -4.75
C ASN A 8 5.94 13.83 -5.32
N SER A 9 5.98 15.06 -5.83
CA SER A 9 7.19 15.61 -6.46
C SER A 9 8.40 15.67 -5.52
N ALA A 10 8.18 15.71 -4.20
CA ALA A 10 9.24 15.72 -3.19
C ALA A 10 10.15 14.48 -3.25
N TYR A 11 9.70 13.39 -3.89
CA TYR A 11 10.45 12.15 -4.03
C TYR A 11 11.05 11.93 -5.43
N VAL A 12 10.92 12.92 -6.32
CA VAL A 12 11.52 12.86 -7.66
C VAL A 12 12.98 13.30 -7.58
N ALA A 13 13.90 12.35 -7.78
CA ALA A 13 15.32 12.61 -7.84
C ALA A 13 15.77 12.98 -9.27
N ALA A 14 17.00 13.48 -9.39
CA ALA A 14 17.61 13.77 -10.68
C ALA A 14 17.80 12.50 -11.52
N VAL A 15 17.88 12.65 -12.84
CA VAL A 15 18.17 11.52 -13.73
C VAL A 15 19.57 10.98 -13.43
N GLY A 16 19.64 9.69 -13.15
CA GLY A 16 20.87 9.01 -12.72
C GLY A 16 20.84 8.62 -11.24
N ASP A 17 19.97 9.22 -10.45
CA ASP A 17 19.77 8.88 -9.05
C ASP A 17 18.53 8.00 -8.83
N ASP A 18 18.56 7.24 -7.74
CA ASP A 18 17.45 6.39 -7.33
C ASP A 18 16.36 7.21 -6.64
N ASN A 19 15.15 7.17 -7.22
CA ASN A 19 13.95 7.77 -6.61
C ASN A 19 13.59 7.05 -5.31
N GLN A 20 13.36 7.81 -4.24
CA GLN A 20 12.97 7.27 -2.94
C GLN A 20 11.46 7.10 -2.84
N GLY A 21 10.95 5.91 -3.13
CA GLY A 21 9.51 5.61 -2.99
C GLY A 21 8.63 6.06 -4.17
N HIS A 22 9.22 6.71 -5.18
CA HIS A 22 8.54 7.20 -6.38
C HIS A 22 8.88 6.35 -7.62
N GLN A 23 7.92 5.55 -8.09
CA GLN A 23 8.16 4.55 -9.15
C GLN A 23 8.10 5.12 -10.57
N SER A 24 7.42 6.24 -10.78
CA SER A 24 7.43 6.97 -12.06
C SER A 24 8.33 8.21 -11.98
N ARG A 25 8.39 9.03 -13.02
CA ARG A 25 8.96 10.40 -12.98
C ARG A 25 7.88 11.46 -13.23
N TRP A 26 6.62 11.05 -13.26
CA TRP A 26 5.50 11.98 -13.39
C TRP A 26 5.15 12.55 -12.02
N SER A 27 4.99 13.85 -11.96
CA SER A 27 4.42 14.60 -10.84
C SER A 27 3.71 15.83 -11.40
N SER A 28 2.82 16.44 -10.62
CA SER A 28 2.06 17.62 -11.03
C SER A 28 1.85 18.52 -9.81
N PRO A 29 2.01 19.85 -9.93
CA PRO A 29 1.73 20.77 -8.83
C PRO A 29 0.32 20.62 -8.25
N ALA A 30 -0.67 20.29 -9.10
CA ALA A 30 -2.03 20.04 -8.64
C ALA A 30 -2.14 18.76 -7.79
N MET A 31 -1.40 17.71 -8.16
CA MET A 31 -1.32 16.48 -7.38
C MET A 31 -0.63 16.73 -6.03
N ASP A 32 0.44 17.53 -6.00
CA ASP A 32 1.15 17.88 -4.76
C ASP A 32 0.26 18.62 -3.76
N VAL A 33 -0.59 19.54 -4.24
CA VAL A 33 -1.60 20.21 -3.40
C VAL A 33 -2.56 19.19 -2.78
N VAL A 34 -3.14 18.30 -3.59
CA VAL A 34 -4.05 17.26 -3.06
C VAL A 34 -3.36 16.35 -2.04
N ILE A 35 -2.11 15.94 -2.31
CA ILE A 35 -1.34 15.10 -1.39
C ILE A 35 -1.08 15.82 -0.07
N THR A 36 -0.75 17.11 -0.13
CA THR A 36 -0.52 17.95 1.05
C THR A 36 -1.81 18.10 1.87
N ASP A 37 -2.92 18.46 1.22
CA ASP A 37 -4.21 18.62 1.90
C ASP A 37 -4.67 17.29 2.54
N LEU A 38 -4.50 16.17 1.85
CA LEU A 38 -4.78 14.83 2.38
C LEU A 38 -3.86 14.41 3.54
N ARG A 39 -2.68 15.02 3.66
CA ARG A 39 -1.71 14.74 4.73
C ARG A 39 -2.04 15.55 5.98
N GLU A 40 -2.51 16.78 5.81
CA GLU A 40 -2.91 17.67 6.90
C GLU A 40 -4.35 17.44 7.38
N THR A 41 -5.19 16.78 6.57
CA THR A 41 -6.55 16.38 6.97
C THR A 41 -6.51 15.27 8.01
N ASP A 42 -7.29 15.43 9.10
CA ASP A 42 -7.48 14.39 10.11
C ASP A 42 -7.95 13.08 9.44
N PRO A 43 -7.19 11.98 9.55
CA PRO A 43 -7.56 10.71 8.94
C PRO A 43 -8.87 10.13 9.49
N ALA A 44 -9.35 10.59 10.65
CA ALA A 44 -10.66 10.21 11.20
C ALA A 44 -11.84 10.94 10.53
N ASN A 45 -11.59 12.06 9.84
CA ASN A 45 -12.62 12.75 9.06
C ASN A 45 -12.78 12.09 7.68
N ALA A 46 -13.54 10.99 7.65
CA ALA A 46 -13.71 10.17 6.45
C ALA A 46 -14.27 10.96 5.25
N GLU A 47 -15.22 11.87 5.47
CA GLU A 47 -15.84 12.64 4.39
C GLU A 47 -14.83 13.55 3.69
N ALA A 48 -14.02 14.29 4.46
CA ALA A 48 -12.98 15.16 3.91
C ALA A 48 -11.89 14.36 3.18
N VAL A 49 -11.45 13.23 3.76
CA VAL A 49 -10.46 12.35 3.13
C VAL A 49 -10.97 11.78 1.81
N ILE A 50 -12.23 11.35 1.76
CA ILE A 50 -12.85 10.84 0.53
C ILE A 50 -12.94 11.94 -0.53
N ALA A 51 -13.42 13.12 -0.16
CA ALA A 51 -13.58 14.24 -1.10
C ALA A 51 -12.23 14.62 -1.75
N LEU A 52 -11.18 14.81 -0.94
CA LEU A 52 -9.84 15.10 -1.45
C LEU A 52 -9.24 13.93 -2.26
N GLY A 53 -9.48 12.69 -1.81
CA GLY A 53 -9.05 11.50 -2.53
C GLY A 53 -9.66 11.42 -3.94
N ILE A 54 -10.93 11.80 -4.09
CA ILE A 54 -11.62 11.87 -5.39
C ILE A 54 -10.96 12.93 -6.29
N GLU A 55 -10.61 14.12 -5.77
CA GLU A 55 -9.92 15.14 -6.57
C GLU A 55 -8.56 14.65 -7.09
N GLY A 56 -7.78 13.96 -6.25
CA GLY A 56 -6.53 13.35 -6.69
C GLY A 56 -6.72 12.26 -7.73
N LEU A 57 -7.75 11.42 -7.58
CA LEU A 57 -8.07 10.39 -8.57
C LEU A 57 -8.50 10.99 -9.92
N LYS A 58 -9.22 12.11 -9.93
CA LYS A 58 -9.56 12.82 -11.19
C LYS A 58 -8.31 13.24 -11.96
N ILE A 59 -7.30 13.76 -11.25
CA ILE A 59 -6.00 14.11 -11.87
C ILE A 59 -5.34 12.84 -12.41
N ALA A 60 -5.24 11.78 -11.61
CA ALA A 60 -4.61 10.53 -12.03
C ALA A 60 -5.30 9.89 -13.26
N VAL A 61 -6.63 9.96 -13.34
CA VAL A 61 -7.40 9.47 -14.50
C VAL A 61 -7.17 10.34 -15.74
N THR A 62 -7.07 11.66 -15.56
CA THR A 62 -6.92 12.61 -16.67
C THR A 62 -5.51 12.58 -17.25
N GLU A 63 -4.50 12.54 -16.38
CA GLU A 63 -3.10 12.62 -16.77
C GLU A 63 -2.45 11.24 -17.01
N MET A 64 -3.11 10.16 -16.58
CA MET A 64 -2.68 8.77 -16.79
C MET A 64 -1.19 8.52 -16.46
N PRO A 65 -0.74 8.78 -15.21
CA PRO A 65 0.66 8.63 -14.84
C PRO A 65 1.14 7.17 -14.80
N GLY A 66 0.23 6.22 -14.99
CA GLY A 66 0.49 4.80 -15.17
C GLY A 66 -0.72 4.11 -15.80
N ILE A 67 -0.56 2.85 -16.18
CA ILE A 67 -1.61 2.03 -16.79
C ILE A 67 -2.03 0.96 -15.77
N PRO A 68 -3.13 1.16 -15.01
CA PRO A 68 -3.60 0.14 -14.08
C PRO A 68 -4.16 -1.06 -14.87
N THR A 69 -3.68 -2.27 -14.55
CA THR A 69 -4.06 -3.49 -15.26
C THR A 69 -5.01 -4.36 -14.43
N PHE A 70 -4.65 -4.68 -13.19
CA PHE A 70 -5.48 -5.47 -12.27
C PHE A 70 -5.11 -5.17 -10.82
N GLY A 71 -6.03 -5.47 -9.90
CA GLY A 71 -5.77 -5.43 -8.46
C GLY A 71 -4.89 -6.61 -8.05
N TYR A 72 -3.97 -6.41 -7.10
CA TYR A 72 -3.08 -7.46 -6.61
C TYR A 72 -3.87 -8.72 -6.19
N ILE A 73 -3.50 -9.87 -6.78
CA ILE A 73 -4.06 -11.18 -6.42
C ILE A 73 -3.04 -11.88 -5.51
N GLY A 74 -3.38 -11.99 -4.24
CA GLY A 74 -2.52 -12.62 -3.24
C GLY A 74 -2.67 -14.14 -3.22
N PHE A 75 -1.73 -14.84 -3.84
CA PHE A 75 -1.61 -16.29 -3.71
C PHE A 75 -0.76 -16.63 -2.48
N ILE A 76 -1.25 -17.55 -1.68
CA ILE A 76 -0.61 -18.01 -0.45
C ILE A 76 -0.72 -19.53 -0.37
N ALA A 77 0.35 -20.15 0.11
CA ALA A 77 0.39 -21.55 0.46
C ALA A 77 1.32 -21.69 1.66
N TRP A 78 1.03 -22.66 2.52
CA TRP A 78 1.88 -23.02 3.65
C TRP A 78 1.83 -24.53 3.84
N ASP A 79 2.91 -25.05 4.39
CA ASP A 79 2.99 -26.43 4.85
C ASP A 79 2.64 -26.51 6.34
N GLN A 80 2.00 -27.60 6.74
CA GLN A 80 1.64 -27.88 8.13
C GLN A 80 2.41 -29.06 8.72
N THR A 81 3.54 -29.44 8.13
CA THR A 81 4.35 -30.56 8.63
C THR A 81 4.98 -30.21 9.98
N TYR A 82 5.52 -29.00 10.12
CA TYR A 82 6.23 -28.54 11.33
C TYR A 82 5.51 -27.43 12.11
N TRP A 83 4.62 -26.68 11.45
CA TRP A 83 3.95 -25.52 12.04
C TRP A 83 2.47 -25.49 11.68
N THR A 84 1.62 -25.29 12.68
CA THR A 84 0.16 -25.15 12.55
C THR A 84 -0.28 -23.73 12.92
N ASN A 85 -1.60 -23.52 12.90
CA ASN A 85 -2.23 -22.24 13.23
C ASN A 85 -1.81 -21.07 12.31
N TRP A 86 -1.56 -21.36 11.03
CA TRP A 86 -1.36 -20.31 10.02
C TRP A 86 -2.62 -19.46 9.86
N PRO A 87 -2.48 -18.14 9.68
CA PRO A 87 -3.63 -17.29 9.38
C PRO A 87 -4.08 -17.56 7.95
N GLY A 88 -5.38 -17.80 7.79
CA GLY A 88 -6.02 -18.12 6.51
C GLY A 88 -7.44 -17.60 6.47
N ALA A 89 -8.19 -17.94 5.42
CA ALA A 89 -9.60 -17.54 5.33
C ALA A 89 -10.43 -18.13 6.47
N GLU A 90 -10.05 -19.32 6.94
CA GLU A 90 -10.70 -20.07 8.01
C GLU A 90 -10.30 -19.56 9.41
N ASN A 91 -9.17 -18.86 9.51
CA ASN A 91 -8.64 -18.34 10.77
C ASN A 91 -7.94 -16.97 10.56
N PRO A 92 -8.69 -15.89 10.31
CA PRO A 92 -8.14 -14.62 9.84
C PRO A 92 -7.67 -13.70 10.98
N TYR A 93 -6.84 -14.21 11.89
CA TYR A 93 -6.35 -13.41 13.03
C TYR A 93 -5.31 -12.34 12.64
N THR A 94 -4.73 -12.46 11.44
CA THR A 94 -3.87 -11.44 10.82
C THR A 94 -3.80 -11.64 9.30
N GLN A 95 -3.16 -10.72 8.58
CA GLN A 95 -2.92 -10.84 7.14
C GLN A 95 -1.98 -12.03 6.86
N PRO A 96 -2.22 -12.87 5.84
CA PRO A 96 -1.52 -14.14 5.69
C PRO A 96 -0.23 -14.10 4.84
N TYR A 97 0.35 -12.90 4.64
CA TYR A 97 1.54 -12.70 3.81
C TYR A 97 2.85 -12.74 4.62
N THR A 98 3.56 -13.87 4.52
CA THR A 98 4.86 -14.08 5.19
C THR A 98 5.99 -13.20 4.64
N HIS A 99 5.86 -12.71 3.41
CA HIS A 99 6.85 -11.87 2.74
C HIS A 99 6.69 -10.37 3.05
N TRP A 100 5.72 -10.00 3.89
CA TRP A 100 5.47 -8.63 4.32
C TRP A 100 5.67 -8.46 5.83
N GLY A 101 5.59 -7.20 6.28
CA GLY A 101 5.67 -6.85 7.70
C GLY A 101 4.73 -7.60 8.66
N PRO A 102 3.52 -8.07 8.27
CA PRO A 102 2.64 -8.83 9.15
C PRO A 102 3.21 -10.16 9.64
N PHE A 103 4.24 -10.72 8.98
CA PHE A 103 4.82 -12.00 9.39
C PHE A 103 5.27 -12.02 10.85
N LYS A 104 5.81 -10.89 11.35
CA LYS A 104 6.20 -10.74 12.76
C LYS A 104 5.02 -10.85 13.74
N TYR A 105 3.80 -10.62 13.28
CA TYR A 105 2.57 -10.79 14.07
C TYR A 105 1.97 -12.17 13.91
N MET A 106 2.43 -12.98 12.95
CA MET A 106 2.04 -14.39 12.80
C MET A 106 2.88 -15.27 13.73
N THR A 107 4.20 -15.03 13.76
CA THR A 107 5.15 -15.90 14.45
C THR A 107 4.83 -16.20 15.92
N PRO A 108 4.26 -15.27 16.74
CA PRO A 108 3.89 -15.60 18.12
C PRO A 108 2.70 -16.57 18.26
N PHE A 109 1.94 -16.76 17.18
CA PHE A 109 0.74 -17.61 17.14
C PHE A 109 0.96 -18.91 16.37
N LEU A 110 2.08 -19.07 15.66
CA LEU A 110 2.41 -20.35 15.03
C LEU A 110 2.72 -21.39 16.12
N GLU A 111 2.18 -22.59 15.94
CA GLU A 111 2.32 -23.67 16.90
C GLU A 111 3.18 -24.80 16.30
N PRO A 112 4.23 -25.26 16.99
CA PRO A 112 5.02 -26.38 16.49
C PRO A 112 4.23 -27.69 16.59
N THR A 113 4.36 -28.57 15.60
CA THR A 113 3.68 -29.88 15.61
C THR A 113 4.35 -30.91 16.53
N GLY A 114 5.56 -30.63 17.02
CA GLY A 114 6.37 -31.54 17.85
C GLY A 114 7.06 -32.68 17.10
N ARG A 115 7.07 -32.63 15.76
CA ARG A 115 7.82 -33.56 14.90
C ARG A 115 9.29 -33.22 14.74
#